data_AF-A0A924HVE9-F1
#
_entry.id   AF-A0A924HVE9-F1
#
_cell.length_a   1.000
_cell.length_b   1.000
_cell.length_c   1.000
_cell.angle_alpha   90.00
_cell.angle_beta   90.00
_cell.angle_gamma   90.00
#
_symmetry.space_group_name_H-M   'P 1'
#
loop_
_entity.id
_entity.type
_entity.pdbx_description
1 polymer ?
#
loop_
_entity_poly.entity_id
_entity_poly.type
_entity_poly.pdbx_seq_one_letter_code
_entity_poly.pdbx_strand_id
1 'polypeptide(L)'
;AARNVAIDLMGTLHAATGGDLHRVKRIVKLMSLVNSSGSFTEHHLVTNGASELISQVFGAQVGAHARSAFGVAQIPMGACVEIEMIAELA
;
A
#
# COMPACT_ATOMS: atom_id res chain seq x y z
N ALA A 1 2.19 5.67 -9.71
CA ALA A 1 0.85 5.42 -9.11
C ALA A 1 0.97 4.78 -7.73
N ALA A 2 1.17 3.45 -7.62
CA ALA A 2 1.16 2.74 -6.33
C ALA A 2 2.13 3.31 -5.26
N ARG A 3 3.35 3.70 -5.67
CA ARG A 3 4.32 4.33 -4.76
C ARG A 3 3.79 5.62 -4.12
N ASN A 4 3.05 6.45 -4.86
CA ASN A 4 2.48 7.69 -4.31
C ASN A 4 1.33 7.38 -3.35
N VAL A 5 0.48 6.41 -3.69
CA VAL A 5 -0.57 5.94 -2.76
C VAL A 5 0.04 5.45 -1.45
N ALA A 6 1.20 4.77 -1.47
CA ALA A 6 1.90 4.40 -0.25
C ALA A 6 2.41 5.60 0.56
N ILE A 7 2.80 6.71 -0.08
CA ILE A 7 3.15 7.95 0.63
C ILE A 7 1.91 8.52 1.31
N ASP A 8 0.77 8.57 0.62
CA ASP A 8 -0.49 9.09 1.17
C ASP A 8 -0.99 8.25 2.35
N LEU A 9 -0.88 6.92 2.25
CA LEU A 9 -1.16 5.99 3.34
C LEU A 9 -0.25 6.25 4.54
N MET A 10 1.05 6.43 4.33
CA MET A 10 1.99 6.76 5.42
C MET A 10 1.71 8.14 6.03
N GLY A 11 1.25 9.11 5.25
CA GLY A 11 0.82 10.41 5.77
C GLY A 11 -0.38 10.27 6.70
N THR A 12 -1.37 9.47 6.32
CA THR A 12 -2.54 9.14 7.16
C THR A 12 -2.11 8.38 8.42
N LEU A 13 -1.23 7.39 8.27
CA LEU A 13 -0.70 6.60 9.38
C LEU A 13 0.11 7.47 10.35
N HIS A 14 0.94 8.38 9.83
CA HIS A 14 1.71 9.34 10.63
C HIS A 14 0.80 10.24 11.46
N ALA A 15 -0.28 10.76 10.86
CA ALA A 15 -1.29 11.51 11.62
C ALA A 15 -1.96 10.64 12.69
N ALA A 16 -2.34 9.41 12.36
CA ALA A 16 -2.99 8.47 13.28
C ALA A 16 -2.07 8.05 14.45
N THR A 17 -0.75 8.04 14.25
CA THR A 17 0.23 7.74 15.31
C THR A 17 0.71 8.99 16.06
N GLY A 18 0.09 10.15 15.84
CA GLY A 18 0.46 11.39 16.54
C GLY A 18 1.79 11.98 16.08
N GLY A 19 2.16 11.74 14.83
CA GLY A 19 3.40 12.22 14.22
C GLY A 19 4.59 11.28 14.39
N ASP A 20 4.40 10.05 14.87
CA ASP A 20 5.49 9.11 15.12
C ASP A 20 5.24 7.74 14.48
N LEU A 21 5.90 7.48 13.35
CA LEU A 21 5.80 6.20 12.66
C LEU A 21 6.55 5.06 13.38
N HIS A 22 7.39 5.34 14.38
CA HIS A 22 8.04 4.30 15.18
C HIS A 22 7.06 3.54 16.09
N ARG A 23 5.85 4.08 16.27
CA ARG A 23 4.74 3.40 16.96
C ARG A 23 4.11 2.27 16.14
N VAL A 24 4.48 2.14 14.87
CA VAL A 24 4.04 1.03 14.01
C VAL A 24 4.88 -0.20 14.34
N LYS A 25 4.24 -1.21 14.91
CA LYS A 25 4.86 -2.49 15.21
C LYS A 25 5.01 -3.37 13.96
N ARG A 26 4.00 -3.34 13.07
CA ARG A 26 4.03 -4.11 11.82
C ARG A 26 3.04 -3.55 10.79
N ILE A 27 3.43 -3.54 9.51
CA ILE A 27 2.47 -3.45 8.40
C ILE A 27 1.91 -4.86 8.16
N VAL A 28 0.65 -5.07 8.51
CA VAL A 28 0.03 -6.40 8.51
C VAL A 28 -0.34 -6.81 7.10
N LYS A 29 -1.02 -5.93 6.36
CA LYS A 29 -1.56 -6.24 5.03
C LYS A 29 -1.64 -5.01 4.14
N LEU A 30 -1.35 -5.20 2.85
CA LEU A 30 -1.78 -4.31 1.78
C LEU A 30 -2.80 -5.00 0.87
N MET A 31 -3.89 -4.32 0.56
CA MET A 31 -4.83 -4.72 -0.49
C MET A 31 -4.79 -3.68 -1.60
N SER A 32 -4.42 -4.10 -2.81
CA SER A 32 -4.23 -3.23 -3.97
C SER A 32 -5.27 -3.52 -5.04
N LEU A 33 -5.97 -2.48 -5.47
CA LEU A 33 -6.92 -2.48 -6.57
C LEU A 33 -6.28 -1.69 -7.72
N VAL A 34 -6.10 -2.33 -8.87
CA VAL A 34 -5.45 -1.75 -10.04
C VAL A 34 -6.46 -1.64 -11.17
N ASN A 35 -6.78 -0.42 -11.57
CA ASN A 35 -7.66 -0.14 -12.69
C ASN A 35 -7.00 -0.64 -13.98
N SER A 36 -7.58 -1.68 -14.59
CA SER A 36 -6.95 -2.39 -15.70
C SER A 36 -7.96 -3.10 -16.58
N SER A 37 -7.55 -3.39 -17.82
CA SER A 37 -8.35 -4.24 -18.71
C SER A 37 -8.37 -5.68 -18.21
N GLY A 38 -9.37 -6.46 -18.65
CA GLY A 38 -9.46 -7.89 -18.32
C GLY A 38 -8.31 -8.75 -18.87
N SER A 39 -7.46 -8.20 -19.74
CA SER A 39 -6.29 -8.90 -20.30
C SER A 39 -4.98 -8.62 -19.55
N PHE A 40 -4.96 -7.62 -18.67
CA PHE A 40 -3.76 -7.28 -17.90
C PHE A 40 -3.64 -8.20 -16.68
N THR A 41 -2.45 -8.76 -16.43
CA THR A 41 -2.21 -9.75 -15.36
C THR A 41 -1.02 -9.39 -14.47
N GLU A 42 -0.40 -8.23 -14.69
CA GLU A 42 0.82 -7.80 -13.99
C GLU A 42 0.52 -6.87 -12.80
N HIS A 43 -0.67 -6.98 -12.18
CA HIS A 43 -1.08 -6.15 -11.03
C HIS A 43 -0.10 -6.25 -9.85
N HIS A 44 0.56 -7.40 -9.71
CA HIS A 44 1.59 -7.63 -8.70
C HIS A 44 2.81 -6.72 -8.91
N LEU A 45 3.23 -6.48 -10.16
CA LEU A 45 4.33 -5.56 -10.48
C LEU A 45 3.96 -4.10 -10.20
N VAL A 46 2.73 -3.71 -10.52
CA VAL A 46 2.22 -2.36 -10.16
C VAL A 46 2.27 -2.15 -8.65
N THR A 47 1.82 -3.16 -7.89
CA THR A 47 1.77 -3.09 -6.43
C THR A 47 3.16 -3.13 -5.78
N ASN A 48 4.19 -3.67 -6.45
CA ASN A 48 5.56 -3.63 -5.94
C ASN A 48 6.02 -2.21 -5.63
N GLY A 49 5.59 -1.20 -6.40
CA GLY A 49 5.94 0.20 -6.12
C GLY A 49 5.51 0.69 -4.73
N ALA A 50 4.40 0.16 -4.18
CA ALA A 50 3.99 0.43 -2.80
C ALA A 50 4.78 -0.43 -1.80
N SER A 51 4.89 -1.74 -2.07
CA SER A 51 5.57 -2.70 -1.19
C SER A 51 7.06 -2.39 -0.98
N GLU A 52 7.76 -1.97 -2.03
CA GLU A 52 9.17 -1.60 -1.99
C GLU A 52 9.39 -0.34 -1.15
N LEU A 53 8.54 0.69 -1.32
CA LEU A 53 8.65 1.90 -0.51
C LEU A 53 8.40 1.61 0.97
N ILE A 54 7.37 0.82 1.30
CA ILE A 54 7.09 0.43 2.68
C ILE A 54 8.26 -0.34 3.28
N SER A 55 8.87 -1.25 2.51
CA SER A 55 10.07 -1.98 2.94
C SER A 55 11.28 -1.05 3.13
N GLN A 56 11.44 -0.04 2.28
CA GLN A 56 12.52 0.97 2.41
C GLN A 56 12.36 1.83 3.66
N VAL A 57 11.14 2.21 4.02
CA VAL A 57 10.85 3.11 5.15
C VAL A 57 10.83 2.37 6.49
N PHE A 58 10.13 1.23 6.57
CA PHE A 58 9.94 0.48 7.80
C PHE A 58 10.96 -0.66 7.99
N GLY A 59 11.78 -0.94 7.00
CA GLY A 59 12.73 -2.05 7.01
C GLY A 59 12.07 -3.42 6.83
N ALA A 60 12.90 -4.47 6.75
CA ALA A 60 12.44 -5.81 6.39
C ALA A 60 11.52 -6.48 7.44
N GLN A 61 11.62 -6.12 8.72
CA GLN A 61 10.81 -6.74 9.77
C GLN A 61 9.43 -6.09 9.93
N VAL A 62 9.39 -4.77 10.08
CA VAL A 62 8.13 -4.01 10.26
C VAL A 62 7.40 -3.85 8.94
N GLY A 63 8.14 -3.64 7.84
CA GLY A 63 7.59 -3.41 6.51
C GLY A 63 7.14 -4.67 5.77
N ALA A 64 7.51 -5.89 6.19
CA ALA A 64 7.08 -7.12 5.53
C ALA A 64 5.61 -7.45 5.83
N HIS A 65 4.78 -7.46 4.77
CA HIS A 65 3.33 -7.54 4.86
C HIS A 65 2.76 -8.66 3.97
N ALA A 66 1.59 -9.17 4.37
CA ALA A 66 0.75 -9.94 3.45
C ALA A 66 0.19 -9.02 2.36
N ARG A 67 -0.10 -9.57 1.18
CA ARG A 67 -0.54 -8.76 0.04
C ARG A 67 -1.63 -9.43 -0.79
N SER A 68 -2.56 -8.63 -1.28
CA SER A 68 -3.47 -8.98 -2.38
C SER A 68 -3.40 -7.90 -3.45
N ALA A 69 -3.36 -8.28 -4.72
CA ALA A 69 -3.34 -7.34 -5.85
C ALA A 69 -4.35 -7.81 -6.90
N PHE A 70 -5.37 -7.00 -7.17
CA PHE A 70 -6.49 -7.34 -8.04
C PHE A 70 -6.61 -6.35 -9.19
N GLY A 71 -7.01 -6.85 -10.36
CA GLY A 71 -7.57 -6.01 -11.42
C GLY A 71 -9.00 -5.63 -11.09
N VAL A 72 -9.33 -4.35 -11.25
CA VAL A 72 -10.71 -3.85 -11.13
C VAL A 72 -11.08 -3.05 -12.37
N ALA A 73 -12.38 -3.03 -12.69
CA ALA A 73 -12.87 -2.37 -13.90
C ALA A 73 -12.73 -0.85 -13.83
N GLN A 74 -12.93 -0.25 -12.66
CA GLN A 74 -12.83 1.19 -12.40
C GLN A 74 -12.53 1.45 -10.92
N ILE A 75 -12.00 2.64 -10.63
CA ILE A 75 -11.69 3.18 -9.30
C ILE A 75 -12.26 4.61 -9.26
N PRO A 76 -12.73 5.13 -8.11
CA PRO A 76 -13.25 6.49 -8.00
C PRO A 76 -12.32 7.54 -8.64
N MET A 77 -12.92 8.56 -9.25
CA MET A 77 -12.21 9.64 -9.96
C MET A 77 -11.34 9.18 -11.14
N GLY A 78 -11.50 7.93 -11.60
CA GLY A 78 -10.69 7.36 -12.68
C GLY A 78 -9.23 7.09 -12.27
N ALA A 79 -8.96 6.92 -10.97
CA ALA A 79 -7.61 6.67 -10.49
C ALA A 79 -7.03 5.35 -11.03
N CYS A 80 -5.71 5.27 -11.16
CA CYS A 80 -5.03 4.07 -11.67
C CYS A 80 -4.94 2.96 -10.62
N VAL A 81 -4.77 3.32 -9.35
CA VAL A 81 -4.52 2.39 -8.24
C VAL A 81 -5.15 2.94 -6.97
N GLU A 82 -5.78 2.06 -6.19
CA GLU A 82 -6.24 2.31 -4.83
C GLU A 82 -5.65 1.22 -3.93
N ILE A 83 -5.15 1.60 -2.75
CA ILE A 83 -4.50 0.66 -1.82
C ILE A 83 -5.02 0.90 -0.41
N GLU A 84 -5.41 -0.17 0.25
CA GLU A 84 -5.74 -0.19 1.68
C GLU A 84 -4.57 -0.80 2.48
N MET A 85 -4.32 -0.25 3.68
CA MET A 85 -3.29 -0.72 4.60
C MET A 85 -3.90 -1.06 5.96
N ILE A 86 -3.50 -2.22 6.50
CA ILE A 86 -3.70 -2.57 7.91
C ILE A 86 -2.34 -2.51 8.61
N ALA A 87 -2.25 -1.70 9.66
CA ALA A 87 -1.07 -1.55 10.49
C ALA A 87 -1.36 -1.95 11.95
N GLU A 88 -0.44 -2.69 12.55
CA GLU A 88 -0.40 -2.99 13.98
C GLU A 88 0.40 -1.90 14.69
N LEU A 89 -0.16 -1.31 15.75
CA LEU A 89 0.52 -0.34 16.60
C LEU A 89 1.03 -0.99 17.89
N ALA A 90 2.07 -0.41 18.47
CA ALA A 90 2.60 -0.77 19.79
C ALA A 90 1.78 -0.18 20.95
#